data_AF-A0A8T8X2H8-F1
#
_entry.id   AF-A0A8T8X2H8-F1
#
_cell.length_a   1.000
_cell.length_b   1.000
_cell.length_c   1.000
_cell.angle_alpha   90.00
_cell.angle_beta   90.00
_cell.angle_gamma   90.00
#
_symmetry.space_group_name_H-M   'P 1'
#
loop_
_entity.id
_entity.type
_entity.pdbx_description
1 polymer ?
#
loop_
_entity_poly.entity_id
_entity_poly.type
_entity_poly.pdbx_seq_one_letter_code
_entity_poly.pdbx_strand_id
1 'polypeptide(L)'
;MLEPLEPSDRTARVDPTRLRNRRFQSGPRAGHAGAAGGGVDVTWTETPEQKMKRLQDEVLGVQAPRNHDAGAAAAGGKQTQPSKAMQEQIRRYNEEKRREDAAAREKHRTLPKEEEDDPSKRAFDREKDMGLAGKISHAQRREMISKAADFGSRFSSGRFL
;
A
#
# COMPACT_ATOMS: atom_id res chain seq x y z
N MET A 1 -34.12 -4.05 30.58
CA MET A 1 -32.70 -4.41 30.44
C MET A 1 -32.62 -5.39 29.27
N LEU A 2 -31.65 -5.22 28.35
CA LEU A 2 -31.47 -6.16 27.24
C LEU A 2 -30.95 -7.50 27.81
N GLU A 3 -31.71 -8.56 27.60
CA GLU A 3 -31.37 -9.93 27.98
C GLU A 3 -30.18 -10.43 27.14
N PRO A 4 -29.18 -11.10 27.73
CA PRO A 4 -28.04 -11.62 26.97
C PRO A 4 -28.51 -12.75 26.05
N LEU A 5 -27.99 -12.78 24.82
CA LEU A 5 -28.23 -13.89 23.90
C LEU A 5 -27.59 -15.18 24.48
N GLU A 6 -28.44 -16.17 24.78
CA GLU A 6 -28.04 -17.48 25.27
C GLU A 6 -27.07 -18.19 24.30
N PRO A 7 -25.90 -18.69 24.75
CA PRO A 7 -24.94 -19.40 23.91
C PRO A 7 -25.33 -20.87 23.67
N SER A 8 -26.62 -21.18 23.44
CA SER A 8 -27.13 -22.54 23.68
C SER A 8 -27.76 -23.28 22.51
N ASP A 9 -27.38 -22.99 21.26
CA ASP A 9 -27.85 -23.82 20.12
C ASP A 9 -26.75 -24.56 19.36
N ARG A 10 -25.52 -24.05 19.38
CA ARG A 10 -24.43 -24.61 18.58
C ARG A 10 -23.71 -25.77 19.27
N THR A 11 -23.64 -25.73 20.59
CA THR A 11 -23.05 -26.77 21.44
C THR A 11 -24.01 -27.94 21.68
N ALA A 12 -25.33 -27.69 21.74
CA ALA A 12 -26.35 -28.72 21.94
C ALA A 12 -26.49 -29.70 20.76
N ARG A 13 -26.17 -29.25 19.53
CA ARG A 13 -26.23 -30.08 18.31
C ARG A 13 -24.99 -30.97 18.11
N VAL A 14 -23.93 -30.76 18.90
CA VAL A 14 -22.67 -31.48 18.76
C VAL A 14 -22.51 -32.40 19.95
N ASP A 15 -22.72 -33.70 19.71
CA ASP A 15 -22.48 -34.75 20.68
C ASP A 15 -21.03 -34.69 21.23
N PRO A 16 -20.83 -34.38 22.52
CA PRO A 16 -19.50 -34.19 23.10
C PRO A 16 -18.70 -35.50 23.21
N THR A 17 -19.36 -36.65 23.07
CA THR A 17 -18.71 -37.97 23.12
C THR A 17 -18.15 -38.39 21.76
N ARG A 18 -18.59 -37.74 20.68
CA ARG A 18 -18.19 -38.08 19.32
C ARG A 18 -16.90 -37.33 18.95
N LEU A 19 -15.76 -38.02 19.02
CA LEU A 19 -14.48 -37.50 18.53
C LEU A 19 -14.58 -37.15 17.04
N ARG A 20 -14.67 -35.86 16.71
CA ARG A 20 -14.44 -35.36 15.36
C ARG A 20 -12.94 -35.47 15.05
N ASN A 21 -12.60 -35.62 13.78
CA ASN A 21 -11.21 -35.65 13.33
C ASN A 21 -10.50 -34.36 13.80
N ARG A 22 -9.64 -34.49 14.83
CA ARG A 22 -8.91 -33.36 15.45
C ARG A 22 -7.64 -32.97 14.67
N ARG A 23 -7.40 -33.61 13.54
CA ARG A 23 -6.24 -33.34 12.69
C ARG A 23 -6.62 -32.30 11.66
N PHE A 24 -5.71 -31.36 11.41
CA PHE A 24 -5.79 -30.50 10.23
C PHE A 24 -5.92 -31.39 8.99
N GLN A 25 -6.80 -31.00 8.07
CA GLN A 25 -6.92 -31.63 6.76
C GLN A 25 -5.58 -31.36 6.03
N SER A 26 -4.61 -32.22 6.28
CA SER A 26 -3.23 -32.13 5.79
C SER A 26 -3.02 -33.33 4.88
N GLY A 27 -3.71 -33.29 3.75
CA GLY A 27 -3.57 -34.29 2.72
C GLY A 27 -3.63 -33.61 1.35
N PRO A 28 -3.10 -34.23 0.29
CA PRO A 28 -3.09 -33.65 -1.07
C PRO A 28 -4.47 -33.27 -1.61
N ARG A 29 -5.55 -33.79 -1.00
CA ARG A 29 -6.95 -33.50 -1.34
C ARG A 29 -7.62 -32.46 -0.45
N ALA A 30 -6.96 -32.02 0.61
CA ALA A 30 -7.51 -31.07 1.57
C ALA A 30 -7.53 -29.62 1.05
N GLY A 31 -6.69 -29.29 0.07
CA GLY A 31 -6.63 -27.96 -0.53
C GLY A 31 -7.49 -27.79 -1.79
N HIS A 32 -8.35 -28.75 -2.16
CA HIS A 32 -9.05 -28.71 -3.46
C HIS A 32 -10.59 -28.85 -3.34
N ALA A 33 -11.14 -28.77 -2.13
CA ALA A 33 -12.59 -28.75 -1.93
C ALA A 33 -13.12 -27.31 -2.09
N GLY A 34 -13.03 -26.74 -3.30
CA GLY A 34 -13.56 -25.40 -3.54
C GLY A 34 -13.09 -24.63 -4.76
N ALA A 35 -12.56 -25.26 -5.82
CA ALA A 35 -12.36 -24.55 -7.09
C ALA A 35 -12.38 -25.51 -8.27
N ALA A 36 -13.54 -25.59 -8.94
CA ALA A 36 -13.60 -26.05 -10.31
C ALA A 36 -12.92 -24.98 -11.18
N GLY A 37 -11.63 -25.14 -11.45
CA GLY A 37 -10.84 -24.20 -12.26
C GLY A 37 -9.39 -24.20 -11.81
N GLY A 38 -8.56 -24.97 -12.52
CA GLY A 38 -7.13 -25.12 -12.23
C GLY A 38 -6.41 -23.80 -12.02
N GLY A 39 -5.68 -23.72 -10.91
CA GLY A 39 -4.87 -22.58 -10.53
C GLY A 39 -4.66 -22.65 -9.04
N VAL A 40 -3.48 -23.12 -8.65
CA VAL A 40 -3.02 -23.23 -7.26
C VAL A 40 -3.49 -22.02 -6.45
N ASP A 41 -3.99 -22.25 -5.23
CA ASP A 41 -4.23 -21.22 -4.23
C ASP A 41 -2.94 -20.42 -3.98
N VAL A 42 -2.78 -19.34 -4.76
CA VAL A 42 -1.67 -18.40 -4.75
C VAL A 42 -2.17 -17.09 -4.14
N THR A 43 -2.63 -17.16 -2.90
CA THR A 43 -3.13 -15.96 -2.21
C THR A 43 -1.98 -15.07 -1.73
N TRP A 44 -0.71 -15.53 -1.80
CA TRP A 44 0.45 -14.79 -1.28
C TRP A 44 1.66 -14.65 -2.24
N THR A 45 1.73 -15.35 -3.38
CA THR A 45 2.92 -15.34 -4.27
C THR A 45 2.61 -15.25 -5.77
N GLU A 46 2.41 -14.05 -6.32
CA GLU A 46 2.16 -13.79 -7.75
C GLU A 46 3.04 -14.65 -8.70
N THR A 47 2.42 -15.35 -9.67
CA THR A 47 3.15 -16.10 -10.70
C THR A 47 3.87 -15.13 -11.68
N PRO A 48 4.94 -15.54 -12.37
CA PRO A 48 5.66 -14.63 -13.28
C PRO A 48 4.76 -14.05 -14.39
N GLU A 49 3.82 -14.85 -14.90
CA GLU A 49 2.84 -14.41 -15.91
C GLU A 49 1.87 -13.36 -15.35
N GLN A 50 1.39 -13.56 -14.11
CA GLN A 50 0.53 -12.59 -13.43
C GLN A 50 1.27 -11.27 -13.19
N LYS A 51 2.55 -11.32 -12.82
CA LYS A 51 3.40 -10.14 -12.65
C LYS A 51 3.56 -9.35 -13.94
N MET A 52 3.76 -10.04 -15.06
CA MET A 52 3.84 -9.38 -16.38
C MET A 52 2.52 -8.68 -16.72
N LYS A 53 1.39 -9.34 -16.48
CA LYS A 53 0.08 -8.77 -16.70
C LYS A 53 -0.17 -7.54 -15.81
N ARG A 54 0.16 -7.61 -14.52
CA ARG A 54 0.07 -6.47 -13.60
C ARG A 54 0.93 -5.29 -14.07
N LEU A 55 2.15 -5.54 -14.53
CA LEU A 55 3.02 -4.49 -15.07
C LEU A 55 2.44 -3.85 -16.34
N GLN A 56 1.84 -4.66 -17.23
CA GLN A 56 1.17 -4.15 -18.43
C GLN A 56 -0.05 -3.28 -18.06
N ASP A 57 -0.86 -3.75 -17.11
CA ASP A 57 -2.04 -3.03 -16.64
C ASP A 57 -1.63 -1.72 -15.92
N GLU A 58 -0.54 -1.72 -15.13
CA GLU A 58 0.04 -0.52 -14.51
C GLU A 58 0.49 0.52 -15.54
N VAL A 59 1.14 0.09 -16.64
CA VAL A 59 1.53 0.97 -17.74
C VAL A 59 0.30 1.56 -18.45
N LEU A 60 -0.78 0.78 -18.58
CA LEU A 60 -2.06 1.23 -19.14
C LEU A 60 -2.89 2.07 -18.14
N GLY A 61 -2.43 2.19 -16.88
CA GLY A 61 -3.15 2.90 -15.81
C GLY A 61 -4.33 2.14 -15.23
N VAL A 62 -4.49 0.85 -15.55
CA VAL A 62 -5.52 -0.02 -15.02
C VAL A 62 -5.00 -0.66 -13.74
N GLN A 63 -5.49 -0.21 -12.58
CA GLN A 63 -5.16 -0.85 -11.31
C GLN A 63 -6.03 -2.11 -11.16
N ALA A 64 -5.39 -3.28 -11.11
CA ALA A 64 -6.09 -4.53 -10.80
C ALA A 64 -6.71 -4.44 -9.40
N PRO A 65 -7.94 -4.96 -9.19
CA PRO A 65 -8.55 -4.98 -7.87
C PRO A 65 -7.65 -5.80 -6.93
N ARG A 66 -7.15 -5.16 -5.89
CA ARG A 66 -6.32 -5.79 -4.87
C ARG A 66 -7.17 -6.85 -4.18
N ASN A 67 -6.71 -8.11 -4.14
CA ASN A 67 -7.37 -9.25 -3.47
C ASN A 67 -7.32 -9.15 -1.93
N HIS A 68 -7.72 -8.00 -1.39
CA HIS A 68 -8.18 -7.85 -0.02
C HIS A 68 -9.52 -7.13 -0.10
N ASP A 69 -10.49 -7.63 0.66
CA ASP A 69 -11.88 -7.16 0.71
C ASP A 69 -12.84 -7.81 -0.31
N ALA A 70 -12.96 -9.13 -0.21
CA ALA A 70 -14.19 -9.86 -0.57
C ALA A 70 -15.37 -9.49 0.37
N GLY A 71 -15.59 -8.19 0.59
CA GLY A 71 -16.62 -7.60 1.43
C GLY A 71 -17.13 -6.24 0.93
N ALA A 72 -16.52 -5.64 -0.10
CA ALA A 72 -16.96 -4.35 -0.65
C ALA A 72 -17.14 -4.34 -2.19
N ALA A 73 -17.07 -5.50 -2.86
CA ALA A 73 -17.16 -5.60 -4.32
C ALA A 73 -18.60 -5.65 -4.88
N ALA A 74 -19.60 -5.14 -4.14
CA ALA A 74 -20.97 -4.99 -4.63
C ALA A 74 -21.37 -3.53 -4.93
N ALA A 75 -20.41 -2.59 -4.94
CA ALA A 75 -20.65 -1.20 -5.31
C ALA A 75 -19.47 -0.62 -6.12
N GLY A 76 -19.28 -1.09 -7.34
CA GLY A 76 -18.24 -0.55 -8.24
C GLY A 76 -18.45 -0.94 -9.69
N GLY A 77 -19.71 -1.18 -10.07
CA GLY A 77 -20.08 -1.45 -11.45
C GLY A 77 -19.88 -0.21 -12.30
N LYS A 78 -19.16 -0.40 -13.41
CA LYS A 78 -19.06 0.50 -14.57
C LYS A 78 -18.34 1.81 -14.27
N GLN A 79 -17.08 1.86 -14.72
CA GLN A 79 -16.44 3.07 -15.22
C GLN A 79 -17.40 3.73 -16.21
N THR A 80 -18.29 4.57 -15.70
CA THR A 80 -19.19 5.39 -16.50
C THR A 80 -18.30 6.47 -17.06
N GLN A 81 -18.01 6.39 -18.36
CA GLN A 81 -17.30 7.45 -19.06
C GLN A 81 -17.94 8.78 -18.65
N PRO A 82 -17.22 9.69 -17.97
CA PRO A 82 -17.81 10.91 -17.47
C PRO A 82 -18.37 11.67 -18.67
N SER A 83 -19.63 12.11 -18.58
CA SER A 83 -20.26 12.90 -19.62
C SER A 83 -19.36 14.10 -19.97
N LYS A 84 -19.39 14.57 -21.22
CA LYS A 84 -18.55 15.71 -21.66
C LYS A 84 -18.68 16.91 -20.71
N ALA A 85 -19.88 17.16 -20.20
CA ALA A 85 -20.15 18.19 -19.20
C ALA A 85 -19.37 17.99 -17.88
N MET A 86 -19.31 16.77 -17.36
CA MET A 86 -18.52 16.45 -16.16
C MET A 86 -17.01 16.62 -16.43
N GLN A 87 -16.53 16.23 -17.62
CA GLN A 87 -15.13 16.43 -17.99
C GLN A 87 -14.76 17.91 -18.06
N GLU A 88 -15.64 18.77 -18.59
CA GLU A 88 -15.44 20.22 -18.63
C GLU A 88 -15.42 20.83 -17.23
N GLN A 89 -16.32 20.39 -16.33
CA GLN A 89 -16.31 20.81 -14.94
C GLN A 89 -15.02 20.42 -14.21
N ILE A 90 -14.55 19.18 -14.39
CA ILE A 90 -13.29 18.71 -13.82
C ILE A 90 -12.10 19.52 -14.38
N ARG A 91 -12.09 19.82 -15.68
CA ARG A 91 -11.04 20.64 -16.30
C ARG A 91 -11.01 22.06 -15.73
N ARG A 92 -12.16 22.73 -15.61
CA ARG A 92 -12.25 24.07 -15.00
C ARG A 92 -11.77 24.07 -13.55
N TYR A 93 -12.26 23.14 -12.74
CA TYR A 93 -11.84 23.00 -11.34
C TYR A 93 -10.33 22.78 -11.22
N ASN A 94 -9.76 21.91 -12.06
CA ASN A 94 -8.32 21.64 -12.07
C ASN A 94 -7.50 22.85 -12.54
N GLU A 95 -8.01 23.66 -13.48
CA GLU A 95 -7.36 24.89 -13.92
C GLU A 95 -7.36 25.98 -12.84
N GLU A 96 -8.48 26.15 -12.14
CA GLU A 96 -8.59 27.07 -11.00
C GLU A 96 -7.64 26.66 -9.87
N LYS A 97 -7.65 25.37 -9.49
CA LYS A 97 -6.75 24.85 -8.45
C LYS A 97 -5.28 24.90 -8.85
N ARG A 98 -4.95 24.60 -10.11
CA ARG A 98 -3.56 24.73 -10.59
C ARG A 98 -3.06 26.16 -10.53
N ARG A 99 -3.91 27.15 -10.82
CA ARG A 99 -3.56 28.58 -10.69
C ARG A 99 -3.37 28.98 -9.23
N GLU A 100 -4.25 28.50 -8.35
CA GLU A 100 -4.15 28.71 -6.90
C GLU A 100 -2.85 28.11 -6.34
N ASP A 101 -2.53 26.86 -6.70
CA ASP A 101 -1.30 26.17 -6.29
C ASP A 101 -0.03 26.84 -6.86
N ALA A 102 -0.09 27.33 -8.11
CA ALA A 102 1.01 28.06 -8.71
C ALA A 102 1.25 29.40 -7.99
N ALA A 103 0.18 30.13 -7.67
CA ALA A 103 0.27 31.37 -6.91
C ALA A 103 0.73 31.11 -5.45
N ALA A 104 0.28 30.03 -4.82
CA ALA A 104 0.75 29.63 -3.49
C ALA A 104 2.24 29.24 -3.49
N ARG A 105 2.70 28.52 -4.54
CA ARG A 105 4.12 28.23 -4.74
C ARG A 105 4.95 29.48 -4.99
N GLU A 106 4.43 30.44 -5.74
CA GLU A 106 5.11 31.72 -5.97
C GLU A 106 5.26 32.49 -4.66
N LYS A 107 4.21 32.57 -3.84
CA LYS A 107 4.26 33.16 -2.49
C LYS A 107 5.28 32.45 -1.59
N HIS A 108 5.37 31.13 -1.66
CA HIS A 108 6.37 30.37 -0.89
C HIS A 108 7.81 30.54 -1.45
N ARG A 109 7.98 30.94 -2.71
CA ARG A 109 9.29 31.27 -3.30
C ARG A 109 9.75 32.70 -2.99
N THR A 110 8.81 33.62 -2.74
CA THR A 110 9.10 35.02 -2.41
C THR A 110 9.21 35.29 -0.91
N LEU A 111 8.84 34.32 -0.06
CA LEU A 111 9.27 34.34 1.33
C LEU A 111 10.80 34.34 1.36
N PRO A 112 11.44 35.30 2.05
CA PRO A 112 12.89 35.29 2.20
C PRO A 112 13.27 33.94 2.79
N LYS A 113 14.24 33.24 2.17
CA LYS A 113 14.89 32.08 2.78
C LYS A 113 15.26 32.52 4.18
N GLU A 114 14.61 31.95 5.19
CA GLU A 114 14.91 32.22 6.60
C GLU A 114 16.43 32.15 6.72
N GLU A 115 17.01 33.28 7.14
CA GLU A 115 18.44 33.44 7.33
C GLU A 115 18.96 32.24 8.10
N GLU A 116 20.11 31.73 7.67
CA GLU A 116 20.77 30.52 8.14
C GLU A 116 20.73 30.43 9.68
N ASP A 117 19.69 29.78 10.19
CA ASP A 117 19.38 29.70 11.61
C ASP A 117 20.32 28.65 12.23
N ASP A 118 21.31 29.14 12.98
CA ASP A 118 22.38 28.36 13.61
C ASP A 118 21.77 27.20 14.45
N PRO A 119 21.80 25.94 13.97
CA PRO A 119 21.11 24.81 14.59
C PRO A 119 21.74 24.41 15.94
N SER A 120 22.94 24.91 16.24
CA SER A 120 23.66 24.64 17.49
C SER A 120 23.22 25.53 18.66
N LYS A 121 22.52 26.64 18.39
CA LYS A 121 22.08 27.61 19.43
C LYS A 121 20.56 27.63 19.60
N ARG A 122 19.80 27.09 18.64
CA ARG A 122 18.35 26.99 18.73
C ARG A 122 17.93 25.78 19.58
N ALA A 123 16.90 25.94 20.40
CA ALA A 123 16.26 24.81 21.09
C ALA A 123 15.63 23.86 20.06
N PHE A 124 15.72 22.56 20.32
CA PHE A 124 15.22 21.53 19.41
C PHE A 124 13.74 21.77 19.04
N ASP A 125 13.48 21.99 17.76
CA ASP A 125 12.15 22.09 17.17
C ASP A 125 11.91 20.86 16.32
N ARG A 126 10.97 20.02 16.75
CA ARG A 126 10.66 18.76 16.06
C ARG A 126 10.29 18.97 14.59
N GLU A 127 9.64 20.07 14.24
CA GLU A 127 9.21 20.31 12.86
C GLU A 127 10.39 20.77 11.99
N LYS A 128 11.26 21.63 12.51
CA LYS A 128 12.44 22.10 11.76
C LYS A 128 13.58 21.08 11.76
N ASP A 129 13.81 20.40 12.87
CA ASP A 129 14.97 19.52 13.07
C ASP A 129 14.68 18.04 12.74
N MET A 130 13.43 17.59 12.87
CA MET A 130 13.02 16.22 12.53
C MET A 130 11.99 16.13 11.40
N GLY A 131 11.44 17.27 10.93
CA GLY A 131 10.43 17.32 9.87
C GLY A 131 10.93 17.05 8.45
N LEU A 132 12.19 16.63 8.29
CA LEU A 132 12.75 16.06 7.05
C LEU A 132 12.09 14.71 6.63
N ALA A 133 10.88 14.43 7.10
CA ALA A 133 10.02 13.33 6.69
C ALA A 133 9.40 13.52 5.29
N GLY A 134 9.98 14.39 4.46
CA GLY A 134 9.67 14.52 3.04
C GLY A 134 10.40 13.46 2.23
N LYS A 135 9.67 12.83 1.31
CA LYS A 135 10.16 11.79 0.38
C LYS A 135 11.56 12.15 -0.15
N ILE A 136 12.56 11.34 0.19
CA ILE A 136 13.95 11.47 -0.30
C ILE A 136 13.91 11.66 -1.83
N SER A 137 14.51 12.76 -2.30
CA SER A 137 14.53 13.06 -3.74
C SER A 137 15.28 11.96 -4.49
N HIS A 138 14.98 11.76 -5.77
CA HIS A 138 15.63 10.71 -6.56
C HIS A 138 17.16 10.92 -6.65
N ALA A 139 17.62 12.17 -6.72
CA ALA A 139 19.04 12.52 -6.70
C ALA A 139 19.70 12.12 -5.36
N GLN A 140 19.09 12.51 -4.24
CA GLN A 140 19.58 12.18 -2.90
C GLN A 140 19.58 10.67 -2.63
N ARG A 141 18.58 9.94 -3.16
CA ARG A 141 18.53 8.47 -3.09
C ARG A 141 19.70 7.84 -3.85
N ARG A 142 20.01 8.33 -5.05
CA ARG A 142 21.13 7.85 -5.86
C ARG A 142 22.46 8.11 -5.16
N GLU A 143 22.64 9.29 -4.58
CA GLU A 143 23.82 9.62 -3.79
C GLU A 143 23.96 8.69 -2.57
N MET A 144 22.88 8.45 -1.83
CA MET A 144 22.88 7.52 -0.69
C MET A 144 23.28 6.11 -1.10
N ILE A 145 22.76 5.61 -2.23
CA ILE A 145 23.12 4.28 -2.77
C ILE A 145 24.59 4.23 -3.19
N SER A 146 25.10 5.28 -3.85
CA SER A 146 26.52 5.33 -4.22
C SER A 146 27.45 5.30 -3.01
N LYS A 147 27.14 6.09 -1.96
CA LYS A 147 27.87 6.06 -0.70
C LYS A 147 27.75 4.71 0.01
N ALA A 148 26.60 4.06 -0.07
CA ALA A 148 26.37 2.73 0.50
C ALA A 148 27.24 1.64 -0.15
N ALA A 149 27.48 1.73 -1.46
CA ALA A 149 28.31 0.77 -2.19
C ALA A 149 29.76 0.73 -1.67
N ASP A 150 30.33 1.89 -1.31
CA ASP A 150 31.71 1.98 -0.81
C ASP A 150 31.87 1.42 0.61
N PHE A 151 30.80 1.40 1.42
CA PHE A 151 30.84 0.81 2.77
C PHE A 151 30.98 -0.71 2.75
N GLY A 152 30.43 -1.39 1.74
CA GLY A 152 30.54 -2.86 1.63
C GLY A 152 31.99 -3.34 1.47
N SER A 153 32.83 -2.57 0.76
CA SER A 153 34.24 -2.91 0.56
C SER A 153 35.08 -2.77 1.84
N ARG A 154 34.79 -1.75 2.66
CA ARG A 154 35.55 -1.44 3.89
C ARG A 154 35.31 -2.42 5.03
N PHE A 155 34.16 -3.08 5.05
CA PHE A 155 33.81 -4.10 6.06
C PHE A 155 33.93 -5.54 5.52
N SER A 156 34.30 -5.71 4.25
CA SER A 156 34.58 -7.01 3.62
C SER A 156 35.96 -7.59 4.00
N SER A 157 36.73 -6.90 4.85
CA SER A 157 37.96 -7.45 5.42
C SER A 157 37.63 -8.54 6.44
N GLY A 158 37.45 -9.77 5.95
CA GLY A 158 37.11 -10.91 6.80
C GLY A 158 37.14 -12.27 6.10
N ARG A 159 38.02 -12.50 5.13
CA ARG A 159 38.42 -13.86 4.72
C ARG A 159 39.81 -14.16 5.29
N PHE A 160 39.89 -14.20 6.61
CA PHE A 160 40.98 -14.87 7.29
C PHE A 160 40.39 -16.11 7.97
N LEU A 161 40.88 -17.28 7.52
CA LEU A 161 40.45 -18.67 7.80
C LEU A 161 39.28 -19.16 6.93
#